data_AF-A0A7K4CRG1-F1
#
_entry.id   AF-A0A7K4CRG1-F1
#
_cell.length_a   1.000
_cell.length_b   1.000
_cell.length_c   1.000
_cell.angle_alpha   90.00
_cell.angle_beta   90.00
_cell.angle_gamma   90.00
#
_symmetry.space_group_name_H-M   'P 1'
#
loop_
_entity.id
_entity.type
_entity.pdbx_description
1 polymer ?
#
loop_
_entity_poly.entity_id
_entity_poly.type
_entity_poly.pdbx_seq_one_letter_code
_entity_poly.pdbx_strand_id
1 'polypeptide(L)'
;MADYFLIFGKPQYSVFLYDEALEAIIVSGQEHKNRALLERVKKTHIIAGVRMNEIEKGGVHLDTLLDQSFHITNKDHLDKYNDQFMQLAMFNSLMYEPFPHVYDDWTPASKVNDALKSEFDVISIENQGEFKSTVVAYSSTLGLVGFVLPKKVELAGPPESYTLKIIKNASIKSRQVTGDLFEEKLIRALIYTKNKDEAEFQRIVPPFLKIAA
;
A
#
# COMPACT_ATOMS: atom_id res chain seq x y z
N MET A 1 -10.42 -0.35 16.13
CA MET A 1 -10.89 1.03 15.88
C MET A 1 -10.14 1.67 14.71
N ALA A 2 -8.81 1.57 14.63
CA ALA A 2 -8.02 2.08 13.49
C ALA A 2 -8.56 1.66 12.10
N ASP A 3 -8.91 0.38 11.92
CA ASP A 3 -9.51 -0.13 10.67
C ASP A 3 -10.75 0.65 10.18
N TYR A 4 -11.54 1.24 11.09
CA TYR A 4 -12.71 2.04 10.70
C TYR A 4 -12.28 3.31 9.95
N PHE A 5 -11.27 4.00 10.47
CA PHE A 5 -10.78 5.22 9.85
C PHE A 5 -10.19 4.93 8.47
N LEU A 6 -9.52 3.78 8.29
CA LEU A 6 -8.96 3.39 7.01
C LEU A 6 -10.04 3.15 5.95
N ILE A 7 -11.08 2.36 6.28
CA ILE A 7 -12.19 2.09 5.34
C ILE A 7 -13.06 3.32 5.05
N PHE A 8 -12.98 4.36 5.87
CA PHE A 8 -13.66 5.64 5.62
C PHE A 8 -12.75 6.68 4.95
N GLY A 9 -11.56 6.29 4.48
CA GLY A 9 -10.65 7.17 3.75
C GLY A 9 -9.99 8.22 4.64
N LYS A 10 -9.75 7.87 5.92
CA LYS A 10 -9.04 8.69 6.91
C LYS A 10 -7.78 7.98 7.42
N PRO A 11 -6.81 7.67 6.54
CA PRO A 11 -5.61 6.92 6.91
C PRO A 11 -4.77 7.62 7.99
N GLN A 12 -4.76 8.96 8.04
CA GLN A 12 -4.00 9.72 9.05
C GLN A 12 -4.43 9.43 10.50
N TYR A 13 -5.73 9.23 10.77
CA TYR A 13 -6.20 8.83 12.10
C TYR A 13 -5.93 7.35 12.37
N SER A 14 -5.85 6.56 11.31
CA SER A 14 -5.52 5.13 11.42
C SER A 14 -4.05 4.96 11.81
N VAL A 15 -3.14 5.79 11.27
CA VAL A 15 -1.72 5.82 11.65
C VAL A 15 -1.58 6.01 13.15
N PHE A 16 -2.13 7.13 13.66
CA PHE A 16 -2.05 7.47 15.09
C PHE A 16 -2.53 6.34 16.01
N LEU A 17 -3.69 5.75 15.70
CA LEU A 17 -4.25 4.66 16.51
C LEU A 17 -3.47 3.35 16.40
N TYR A 18 -2.79 3.11 15.27
CA TYR A 18 -1.93 1.95 15.10
C TYR A 18 -0.61 2.11 15.83
N ASP A 19 -0.08 3.32 15.90
CA ASP A 19 1.14 3.63 16.65
C ASP A 19 0.90 3.51 18.15
N GLU A 20 -0.19 4.09 18.68
CA GLU A 20 -0.58 3.91 20.09
C GLU A 20 -0.76 2.42 20.45
N ALA A 21 -1.36 1.63 19.54
CA ALA A 21 -1.53 0.20 19.75
C ALA A 21 -0.18 -0.55 19.76
N LEU A 22 0.77 -0.12 18.94
CA LEU A 22 2.10 -0.71 18.87
C LEU A 22 2.86 -0.45 20.17
N GLU A 23 2.82 0.79 20.64
CA GLU A 23 3.41 1.18 21.92
C GLU A 23 2.82 0.38 23.08
N ALA A 24 1.48 0.27 23.14
CA ALA A 24 0.80 -0.49 24.19
C ALA A 24 1.17 -1.98 24.20
N ILE A 25 1.37 -2.60 23.02
CA ILE A 25 1.80 -4.01 22.93
C ILE A 25 3.22 -4.18 23.47
N ILE A 26 4.11 -3.23 23.16
CA ILE A 26 5.51 -3.29 23.59
C ILE A 26 5.60 -3.10 25.11
N VAL A 27 4.88 -2.11 25.65
CA VAL A 27 4.80 -1.87 27.10
C VAL A 27 4.19 -3.06 27.84
N SER A 28 3.19 -3.73 27.25
CA SER A 28 2.52 -4.89 27.87
C SER A 28 3.24 -6.23 27.66
N GLY A 29 4.35 -6.26 26.91
CA GLY A 29 5.12 -7.49 26.64
C GLY A 29 4.39 -8.54 25.78
N GLN A 30 3.32 -8.17 25.07
CA GLN A 30 2.50 -9.09 24.26
C GLN A 30 3.04 -9.25 22.82
N GLU A 31 4.34 -9.48 22.68
CA GLU A 31 5.06 -9.47 21.39
C GLU A 31 4.51 -10.47 20.35
N HIS A 32 3.85 -11.54 20.78
CA HIS A 32 3.20 -12.50 19.87
C HIS A 32 2.08 -11.86 19.01
N LYS A 33 1.52 -10.71 19.41
CA LYS A 33 0.52 -9.94 18.64
C LYS A 33 1.13 -8.91 17.69
N ASN A 34 2.44 -8.72 17.76
CA ASN A 34 3.17 -7.61 17.13
C ASN A 34 3.21 -7.73 15.60
N ARG A 35 3.45 -8.94 15.06
CA ARG A 35 3.65 -9.12 13.61
C ARG A 35 2.46 -8.66 12.76
N ALA A 36 1.24 -9.01 13.15
CA ALA A 36 0.04 -8.63 12.40
C ALA A 36 -0.26 -7.13 12.54
N LEU A 37 0.10 -6.52 13.67
CA LEU A 37 -0.04 -5.09 13.89
C LEU A 37 0.99 -4.29 13.07
N LEU A 38 2.24 -4.75 13.04
CA LEU A 38 3.31 -4.09 12.30
C LEU A 38 3.02 -4.01 10.80
N GLU A 39 2.46 -5.06 10.20
CA GLU A 39 2.04 -5.03 8.79
C GLU A 39 0.91 -4.01 8.54
N ARG A 40 0.02 -3.81 9.52
CA ARG A 40 -1.04 -2.79 9.44
C ARG A 40 -0.47 -1.38 9.59
N VAL A 41 0.49 -1.17 10.49
CA VAL A 41 1.22 0.09 10.68
C VAL A 41 1.91 0.49 9.37
N LYS A 42 2.71 -0.42 8.79
CA LYS A 42 3.42 -0.22 7.51
C LYS A 42 2.48 0.20 6.38
N LYS A 43 1.42 -0.59 6.18
CA LYS A 43 0.42 -0.33 5.15
C LYS A 43 -0.22 1.05 5.33
N THR A 44 -0.62 1.37 6.56
CA THR A 44 -1.34 2.61 6.86
C THR A 44 -0.45 3.84 6.66
N HIS A 45 0.84 3.74 7.01
CA HIS A 45 1.82 4.79 6.76
C HIS A 45 2.01 5.07 5.27
N ILE A 46 2.11 4.04 4.43
CA ILE A 46 2.18 4.22 2.97
C ILE A 46 0.94 4.93 2.44
N ILE A 47 -0.24 4.44 2.83
CA ILE A 47 -1.51 5.02 2.38
C ILE A 47 -1.60 6.49 2.80
N ALA A 48 -1.26 6.79 4.04
CA ALA A 48 -1.25 8.15 4.56
C ALA A 48 -0.22 9.03 3.83
N GLY A 49 1.03 8.55 3.67
CA GLY A 49 2.10 9.31 2.99
C GLY A 49 1.78 9.61 1.53
N VAL A 50 1.28 8.63 0.77
CA VAL A 50 0.85 8.84 -0.63
C VAL A 50 -0.30 9.85 -0.69
N ARG A 51 -1.31 9.72 0.18
CA ARG A 51 -2.43 10.68 0.26
C ARG A 51 -2.00 12.08 0.65
N MET A 52 -1.08 12.21 1.61
CA MET A 52 -0.61 13.51 2.08
C MET A 52 0.23 14.20 1.00
N ASN A 53 1.06 13.46 0.25
CA ASN A 53 1.75 13.99 -0.94
C ASN A 53 0.78 14.43 -2.05
N GLU A 54 -0.39 13.80 -2.17
CA GLU A 54 -1.43 14.21 -3.13
C GLU A 54 -2.23 15.46 -2.67
N ILE A 55 -2.44 15.65 -1.37
CA ILE A 55 -3.26 16.72 -0.79
C ILE A 55 -2.44 17.98 -0.47
N GLU A 56 -1.28 17.81 0.14
CA GLU A 56 -0.36 18.89 0.49
C GLU A 56 0.68 18.98 -0.63
N LYS A 57 0.62 20.00 -1.49
CA LYS A 57 1.67 20.32 -2.47
C LYS A 57 2.96 20.77 -1.76
N GLY A 58 3.56 19.87 -0.99
CA GLY A 58 4.63 20.11 -0.04
C GLY A 58 4.81 18.80 0.74
N GLY A 59 5.43 17.83 0.08
CA GLY A 59 5.39 16.43 0.48
C GLY A 59 5.86 16.20 1.91
N VAL A 60 4.97 15.69 2.75
CA VAL A 60 5.38 15.00 3.97
C VAL A 60 6.00 13.69 3.53
N HIS A 61 7.32 13.62 3.54
CA HIS A 61 8.05 12.44 3.10
C HIS A 61 7.65 11.27 3.99
N LEU A 62 7.58 10.06 3.41
CA LEU A 62 7.27 8.84 4.18
C LEU A 62 8.20 8.73 5.40
N ASP A 63 9.45 9.15 5.24
CA ASP A 63 10.47 9.29 6.28
C ASP A 63 10.02 10.20 7.43
N THR A 64 9.38 11.33 7.15
CA THR A 64 8.90 12.26 8.17
C THR A 64 7.71 11.70 8.96
N LEU A 65 6.82 10.93 8.33
CA LEU A 65 5.75 10.22 9.06
C LEU A 65 6.31 9.09 9.91
N LEU A 66 7.33 8.38 9.39
CA LEU A 66 8.07 7.37 10.13
C LEU A 66 8.88 8.00 11.28
N ASP A 67 9.34 9.23 11.17
CA ASP A 67 10.06 9.93 12.26
C ASP A 67 9.09 10.51 13.31
N GLN A 68 7.92 11.01 12.89
CA GLN A 68 6.91 11.62 13.78
C GLN A 68 6.12 10.61 14.62
N SER A 69 6.00 9.36 14.16
CA SER A 69 5.24 8.31 14.84
C SER A 69 5.89 7.84 16.16
N PHE A 70 7.15 8.19 16.44
CA PHE A 70 7.89 7.66 17.58
C PHE A 70 8.39 8.74 18.55
N HIS A 71 7.52 9.17 19.46
CA HIS A 71 7.91 9.95 20.65
C HIS A 71 8.01 9.05 21.89
N ILE A 72 9.01 8.16 21.92
CA ILE A 72 9.14 7.18 23.01
C ILE A 72 9.92 7.77 24.19
N THR A 73 9.31 7.71 25.38
CA THR A 73 9.81 8.29 26.63
C THR A 73 10.59 7.30 27.51
N ASN A 74 10.65 6.00 27.15
CA ASN A 74 11.21 4.97 28.02
C ASN A 74 12.42 4.22 27.39
N LYS A 75 13.59 4.34 28.02
CA LYS A 75 14.88 3.85 27.50
C LYS A 75 15.03 2.33 27.52
N ASP A 76 14.30 1.61 28.37
CA ASP A 76 14.49 0.16 28.56
C ASP A 76 13.93 -0.70 27.42
N HIS A 77 13.12 -0.11 26.53
CA HIS A 77 12.53 -0.80 25.39
C HIS A 77 13.18 -0.43 24.04
N LEU A 78 14.15 0.50 24.05
CA LEU A 78 14.77 1.09 22.86
C LEU A 78 15.31 0.05 21.87
N ASP A 79 15.93 -1.03 22.34
CA ASP A 79 16.54 -2.03 21.46
C ASP A 79 15.48 -2.84 20.67
N LYS A 80 14.38 -3.21 21.33
CA LYS A 80 13.26 -3.91 20.66
C LYS A 80 12.50 -2.99 19.71
N TYR A 81 12.42 -1.70 20.05
CA TYR A 81 11.91 -0.67 19.15
C TYR A 81 12.83 -0.47 17.94
N ASN A 82 14.15 -0.49 18.13
CA ASN A 82 15.13 -0.37 17.04
C ASN A 82 15.05 -1.54 16.05
N ASP A 83 14.77 -2.77 16.51
CA ASP A 83 14.55 -3.91 15.61
C ASP A 83 13.29 -3.72 14.75
N GLN A 84 12.24 -3.12 15.30
CA GLN A 84 11.02 -2.80 14.55
C GLN A 84 11.22 -1.60 13.61
N PHE A 85 12.01 -0.61 14.05
CA PHE A 85 12.47 0.51 13.22
C PHE A 85 13.31 0.02 12.05
N MET A 86 14.22 -0.94 12.27
CA MET A 86 14.95 -1.60 11.18
C MET A 86 14.01 -2.31 10.22
N GLN A 87 12.93 -2.94 10.68
CA GLN A 87 11.94 -3.54 9.78
C GLN A 87 11.13 -2.50 8.99
N LEU A 88 10.91 -1.31 9.53
CA LEU A 88 10.31 -0.16 8.82
C LEU A 88 11.30 0.51 7.86
N ALA A 89 12.58 0.58 8.21
CA ALA A 89 13.66 1.12 7.38
C ALA A 89 14.02 0.18 6.22
N MET A 90 14.09 -1.14 6.45
CA MET A 90 14.22 -2.15 5.38
C MET A 90 13.02 -2.12 4.44
N PHE A 91 11.84 -1.80 4.98
CA PHE A 91 10.63 -1.62 4.21
C PHE A 91 10.67 -0.36 3.33
N ASN A 92 11.29 0.72 3.82
CA ASN A 92 11.59 1.90 3.01
C ASN A 92 12.56 1.57 1.86
N SER A 93 13.59 0.75 2.13
CA SER A 93 14.54 0.29 1.09
C SER A 93 13.86 -0.39 -0.09
N LEU A 94 12.84 -1.22 0.15
CA LEU A 94 12.08 -1.89 -0.92
C LEU A 94 11.47 -0.89 -1.92
N MET A 95 11.11 0.31 -1.46
CA MET A 95 10.48 1.35 -2.27
C MET A 95 11.47 2.00 -3.25
N TYR A 96 12.77 1.98 -2.93
CA TYR A 96 13.84 2.53 -3.74
C TYR A 96 14.58 1.49 -4.60
N GLU A 97 14.28 0.20 -4.42
CA GLU A 97 14.86 -0.84 -5.26
C GLU A 97 14.21 -0.88 -6.66
N PRO A 98 14.96 -1.21 -7.72
CA PRO A 98 14.39 -1.45 -9.04
C PRO A 98 13.30 -2.54 -9.02
N PHE A 99 12.28 -2.39 -9.85
CA PHE A 99 11.19 -3.36 -9.92
C PHE A 99 11.67 -4.66 -10.59
N PRO A 100 11.51 -5.83 -9.94
CA PRO A 100 12.15 -7.06 -10.39
C PRO A 100 11.44 -7.75 -11.57
N HIS A 101 10.27 -7.27 -12.00
CA HIS A 101 9.40 -8.00 -12.95
C HIS A 101 8.98 -7.11 -14.13
N VAL A 102 9.92 -6.82 -15.02
CA VAL A 102 9.67 -6.08 -16.26
C VAL A 102 9.30 -7.04 -17.38
N TYR A 103 8.18 -6.77 -18.06
CA TYR A 103 7.68 -7.50 -19.21
C TYR A 103 7.45 -6.52 -20.35
N ASP A 104 8.37 -6.48 -21.32
CA ASP A 104 8.29 -5.55 -22.45
C ASP A 104 7.19 -5.90 -23.46
N ASP A 105 6.79 -7.17 -23.52
CA ASP A 105 5.72 -7.67 -24.37
C ASP A 105 4.51 -8.11 -23.55
N TRP A 106 3.34 -8.15 -24.21
CA TRP A 106 2.11 -8.67 -23.63
C TRP A 106 2.29 -10.12 -23.18
N THR A 107 2.45 -10.30 -21.88
CA THR A 107 2.74 -11.58 -21.25
C THR A 107 1.48 -12.10 -20.56
N PRO A 108 1.00 -13.31 -20.90
CA PRO A 108 -0.12 -13.93 -20.21
C PRO A 108 0.15 -14.08 -18.72
N ALA A 109 -0.85 -13.84 -17.89
CA ALA A 109 -0.73 -13.95 -16.44
C ALA A 109 -0.24 -15.34 -16.01
N SER A 110 -0.53 -16.42 -16.74
CA SER A 110 0.03 -17.75 -16.45
C SER A 110 1.57 -17.81 -16.44
N LYS A 111 2.24 -16.90 -17.16
CA LYS A 111 3.71 -16.83 -17.29
C LYS A 111 4.37 -15.74 -16.44
N VAL A 112 3.60 -14.91 -15.73
CA VAL A 112 4.16 -13.88 -14.86
C VAL A 112 4.47 -14.42 -13.48
N ASN A 113 5.33 -13.71 -12.74
CA ASN A 113 5.68 -14.06 -11.36
C ASN A 113 4.42 -14.08 -10.47
N ASP A 114 4.37 -15.00 -9.51
CA ASP A 114 3.20 -15.14 -8.62
C ASP A 114 2.97 -13.92 -7.72
N ALA A 115 4.01 -13.15 -7.41
CA ALA A 115 3.89 -11.89 -6.67
C ALA A 115 3.04 -10.86 -7.42
N LEU A 116 2.97 -10.91 -8.75
CA LEU A 116 2.08 -10.04 -9.55
C LEU A 116 0.63 -10.55 -9.59
N LYS A 117 0.40 -11.79 -9.18
CA LYS A 117 -0.92 -12.43 -9.12
C LYS A 117 -1.56 -12.31 -7.73
N SER A 118 -0.81 -11.83 -6.74
CA SER A 118 -1.34 -11.58 -5.40
C SER A 118 -2.30 -10.39 -5.41
N GLU A 119 -3.01 -10.22 -4.31
CA GLU A 119 -3.81 -9.02 -4.08
C GLU A 119 -2.90 -7.84 -3.78
N PHE A 120 -3.29 -6.68 -4.30
CA PHE A 120 -2.68 -5.38 -4.02
C PHE A 120 -3.70 -4.52 -3.31
N ASP A 121 -3.29 -3.81 -2.28
CA ASP A 121 -4.14 -2.82 -1.62
C ASP A 121 -4.23 -1.57 -2.48
N VAL A 122 -5.45 -1.14 -2.80
CA VAL A 122 -5.66 0.05 -3.64
C VAL A 122 -5.50 1.31 -2.78
N ILE A 123 -4.74 2.27 -3.29
CA ILE A 123 -4.39 3.50 -2.57
C ILE A 123 -5.04 4.71 -3.21
N SER A 124 -4.87 4.87 -4.52
CA SER A 124 -5.48 5.96 -5.27
C SER A 124 -5.90 5.51 -6.67
N ILE A 125 -6.90 6.22 -7.22
CA ILE A 125 -7.46 5.96 -8.54
C ILE A 125 -7.54 7.29 -9.27
N GLU A 126 -6.77 7.43 -10.33
CA GLU A 126 -6.77 8.59 -11.21
C GLU A 126 -7.45 8.22 -12.54
N ASN A 127 -8.61 8.81 -12.81
CA ASN A 127 -9.32 8.61 -14.07
C ASN A 127 -8.85 9.63 -15.13
N GLN A 128 -8.33 9.13 -16.25
CA GLN A 128 -7.92 9.91 -17.42
C GLN A 128 -9.02 9.84 -18.49
N GLY A 129 -10.18 10.42 -18.17
CA GLY A 129 -11.39 10.32 -18.98
C GLY A 129 -12.09 8.97 -18.84
N GLU A 130 -12.87 8.59 -19.87
CA GLU A 130 -13.73 7.38 -19.84
C GLU A 130 -12.99 6.08 -20.24
N PHE A 131 -11.80 6.22 -20.81
CA PHE A 131 -11.11 5.09 -21.47
C PHE A 131 -9.88 4.60 -20.71
N LYS A 132 -9.48 5.27 -19.64
CA LYS A 132 -8.23 4.96 -18.97
C LYS A 132 -8.24 5.38 -17.51
N SER A 133 -7.73 4.50 -16.65
CA SER A 133 -7.47 4.79 -15.25
C SER A 133 -6.07 4.35 -14.89
N THR A 134 -5.44 5.09 -13.99
CA THR A 134 -4.24 4.67 -13.28
C THR A 134 -4.63 4.38 -11.84
N VAL A 135 -4.35 3.17 -11.37
CA VAL A 135 -4.65 2.74 -10.00
C VAL A 135 -3.33 2.51 -9.28
N VAL A 136 -3.01 3.36 -8.31
CA VAL A 136 -1.84 3.15 -7.45
C VAL A 136 -2.22 2.11 -6.42
N ALA A 137 -1.43 1.04 -6.34
CA ALA A 137 -1.67 -0.06 -5.44
C ALA A 137 -0.36 -0.54 -4.80
N TYR A 138 -0.49 -1.09 -3.61
CA TYR A 138 0.63 -1.54 -2.79
C TYR A 138 0.59 -3.05 -2.57
N SER A 139 1.76 -3.67 -2.61
CA SER A 139 1.99 -5.04 -2.16
C SER A 139 3.18 -5.09 -1.22
N SER A 140 3.10 -5.87 -0.15
CA SER A 140 4.21 -6.05 0.79
C SER A 140 5.45 -6.70 0.18
N THR A 141 5.32 -7.35 -0.98
CA THR A 141 6.44 -7.99 -1.69
C THR A 141 6.97 -7.14 -2.83
N LEU A 142 6.14 -6.29 -3.42
CA LEU A 142 6.47 -5.54 -4.63
C LEU A 142 6.51 -4.02 -4.43
N GLY A 143 6.12 -3.51 -3.26
CA GLY A 143 6.02 -2.09 -2.97
C GLY A 143 4.87 -1.42 -3.74
N LEU A 144 5.03 -0.13 -4.03
CA LEU A 144 4.06 0.65 -4.81
C LEU A 144 4.21 0.44 -6.31
N VAL A 145 3.09 0.15 -6.96
CA VAL A 145 2.99 0.00 -8.42
C VAL A 145 1.75 0.72 -8.93
N GLY A 146 1.79 1.20 -10.17
CA GLY A 146 0.63 1.79 -10.84
C GLY A 146 0.05 0.82 -11.87
N PHE A 147 -1.22 0.45 -11.71
CA PHE A 147 -1.96 -0.33 -12.70
C PHE A 147 -2.64 0.62 -13.70
N VAL A 148 -2.25 0.53 -14.96
CA VAL A 148 -2.88 1.27 -16.06
C VAL A 148 -3.93 0.37 -16.71
N LEU A 149 -5.19 0.72 -16.48
CA LEU A 149 -6.35 -0.04 -16.94
C LEU A 149 -7.03 0.69 -18.11
N PRO A 150 -7.41 0.00 -19.20
CA PRO A 150 -8.04 0.61 -20.37
C PRO A 150 -9.56 0.84 -20.18
N LYS A 151 -9.95 1.21 -18.96
CA LYS A 151 -11.33 1.56 -18.58
C LYS A 151 -11.30 2.63 -17.49
N LYS A 152 -12.38 3.40 -17.39
CA LYS A 152 -12.68 4.16 -16.18
C LYS A 152 -12.98 3.20 -15.02
N VAL A 153 -12.44 3.49 -13.85
CA VAL A 153 -12.70 2.75 -12.62
C VAL A 153 -13.59 3.60 -11.72
N GLU A 154 -14.77 3.08 -11.41
CA GLU A 154 -15.73 3.68 -10.49
C GLU A 154 -16.05 2.66 -9.40
N LEU A 155 -15.60 2.96 -8.17
CA LEU A 155 -15.82 2.12 -7.00
C LEU A 155 -16.71 2.85 -5.99
N ALA A 156 -17.53 2.10 -5.26
CA ALA A 156 -18.41 2.63 -4.25
C ALA A 156 -17.67 2.81 -2.91
N GLY A 157 -17.00 3.95 -2.74
CA GLY A 157 -16.29 4.30 -1.51
C GLY A 157 -14.83 4.67 -1.74
N PRO A 158 -14.06 4.85 -0.66
CA PRO A 158 -12.66 5.24 -0.77
C PRO A 158 -11.81 4.08 -1.34
N PRO A 159 -10.79 4.36 -2.16
CA PRO A 159 -9.92 3.35 -2.76
C PRO A 159 -9.34 2.33 -1.76
N GLU A 160 -9.00 2.80 -0.56
CA GLU A 160 -8.42 2.02 0.55
C GLU A 160 -9.34 0.89 1.05
N SER A 161 -10.63 0.92 0.68
CA SER A 161 -11.58 -0.14 0.95
C SER A 161 -11.50 -1.30 -0.04
N TYR A 162 -10.55 -1.31 -0.97
CA TYR A 162 -10.47 -2.28 -2.04
C TYR A 162 -9.08 -2.90 -2.16
N THR A 163 -9.05 -4.17 -2.54
CA THR A 163 -7.90 -4.81 -3.14
C THR A 163 -8.09 -4.92 -4.65
N LEU A 164 -6.98 -4.93 -5.39
CA LEU A 164 -6.91 -5.18 -6.82
C LEU A 164 -6.15 -6.48 -7.07
N LYS A 165 -6.62 -7.28 -8.02
CA LYS A 165 -5.96 -8.50 -8.47
C LYS A 165 -6.03 -8.65 -9.98
N ILE A 166 -4.93 -9.10 -10.58
CA ILE A 166 -4.89 -9.47 -12.00
C ILE A 166 -5.61 -10.82 -12.18
N ILE A 167 -6.56 -10.90 -13.12
CA ILE A 167 -7.26 -12.17 -13.36
C ILE A 167 -6.34 -13.20 -14.03
N LYS A 168 -6.66 -14.49 -13.87
CA LYS A 168 -5.81 -15.61 -14.36
C LYS A 168 -5.53 -15.59 -15.87
N ASN A 169 -6.44 -15.03 -16.66
CA ASN A 169 -6.36 -15.01 -18.12
C ASN A 169 -5.91 -13.66 -18.68
N ALA A 170 -5.51 -12.73 -17.81
CA ALA A 170 -5.05 -11.41 -18.23
C ALA A 170 -3.78 -11.49 -19.07
N SER A 171 -3.53 -10.47 -19.89
CA SER A 171 -2.23 -10.23 -20.50
C SER A 171 -1.70 -8.90 -20.00
N ILE A 172 -0.48 -8.90 -19.47
CA ILE A 172 0.11 -7.71 -18.88
C ILE A 172 1.41 -7.32 -19.58
N LYS A 173 1.69 -6.03 -19.56
CA LYS A 173 2.99 -5.45 -19.88
C LYS A 173 3.42 -4.64 -18.67
N SER A 174 4.68 -4.65 -18.29
CA SER A 174 5.16 -3.80 -17.19
C SER A 174 6.39 -3.03 -17.63
N ARG A 175 6.55 -1.83 -17.07
CA ARG A 175 7.75 -1.01 -17.25
C ARG A 175 8.21 -0.46 -15.92
N GLN A 176 9.53 -0.34 -15.78
CA GLN A 176 10.13 0.43 -14.70
C GLN A 176 9.70 1.90 -14.83
N VAL A 177 9.41 2.52 -13.69
CA VAL A 177 9.16 3.96 -13.62
C VAL A 177 10.46 4.69 -13.32
N THR A 178 10.58 5.90 -13.89
CA THR A 178 11.73 6.81 -13.72
C THR A 178 11.22 8.24 -13.51
N GLY A 179 12.06 9.13 -12.94
CA GLY A 179 11.72 10.53 -12.69
C GLY A 179 10.73 10.69 -11.54
N ASP A 180 9.93 11.76 -11.58
CA ASP A 180 9.07 12.23 -10.48
C ASP A 180 8.15 11.15 -9.88
N LEU A 181 7.61 10.25 -10.72
CA LEU A 181 6.75 9.17 -10.25
C LEU A 181 7.49 8.16 -9.35
N PHE A 182 8.80 7.98 -9.56
CA PHE A 182 9.65 7.15 -8.72
C PHE A 182 10.23 7.96 -7.55
N GLU A 183 10.79 9.15 -7.84
CA GLU A 183 11.52 9.95 -6.86
C GLU A 183 10.60 10.59 -5.80
N GLU A 184 9.41 11.06 -6.20
CA GLU A 184 8.47 11.74 -5.31
C GLU A 184 7.32 10.83 -4.84
N LYS A 185 6.80 9.99 -5.75
CA LYS A 185 5.64 9.13 -5.47
C LYS A 185 6.01 7.68 -5.10
N LEU A 186 7.29 7.32 -5.17
CA LEU A 186 7.81 5.97 -4.88
C LEU A 186 7.13 4.86 -5.70
N ILE A 187 6.50 5.19 -6.83
CA ILE A 187 5.88 4.21 -7.73
C ILE A 187 7.00 3.55 -8.53
N ARG A 188 7.19 2.25 -8.32
CA ARG A 188 8.34 1.51 -8.87
C ARG A 188 8.13 1.07 -10.30
N ALA A 189 6.90 0.72 -10.66
CA ALA A 189 6.56 0.22 -11.99
C ALA A 189 5.14 0.59 -12.40
N LEU A 190 4.93 0.64 -13.71
CA LEU A 190 3.59 0.71 -14.31
C LEU A 190 3.26 -0.63 -14.95
N ILE A 191 2.14 -1.21 -14.56
CA ILE A 191 1.61 -2.47 -15.04
C ILE A 191 0.39 -2.17 -15.89
N TYR A 192 0.45 -2.51 -17.16
CA TYR A 192 -0.61 -2.33 -18.13
C TYR A 192 -1.40 -3.62 -18.28
N THR A 193 -2.72 -3.51 -18.33
CA THR A 193 -3.58 -4.62 -18.77
C THR A 193 -3.98 -4.41 -20.21
N LYS A 194 -4.16 -5.50 -20.95
CA LYS A 194 -4.50 -5.44 -22.38
C LYS A 194 -5.97 -5.09 -22.58
N ASN A 195 -6.84 -5.64 -21.73
CA ASN A 195 -8.28 -5.51 -21.85
C ASN A 195 -8.91 -4.95 -20.56
N LYS A 196 -10.14 -4.43 -20.68
CA LYS A 196 -10.87 -3.75 -19.60
C LYS A 196 -11.10 -4.62 -18.36
N ASP A 197 -11.35 -5.90 -18.57
CA ASP A 197 -11.81 -6.81 -17.51
C ASP A 197 -10.70 -7.71 -16.99
N GLU A 198 -9.45 -7.27 -17.14
CA GLU A 198 -8.27 -8.05 -16.74
C GLU A 198 -7.78 -7.76 -15.30
N ALA A 199 -8.47 -6.86 -14.60
CA ALA A 199 -8.25 -6.56 -13.19
C ALA A 199 -9.59 -6.60 -12.44
N GLU A 200 -9.59 -7.27 -11.31
CA GLU A 200 -10.72 -7.43 -10.40
C GLU A 200 -10.49 -6.60 -9.13
N PHE A 201 -11.54 -5.91 -8.67
CA PHE A 201 -11.53 -5.17 -7.42
C PHE A 201 -12.39 -5.89 -6.40
N GLN A 202 -11.85 -6.14 -5.21
CA GLN A 202 -12.58 -6.80 -4.13
C GLN A 202 -12.65 -5.88 -2.93
N ARG A 203 -13.86 -5.69 -2.39
CA ARG A 203 -14.05 -4.83 -1.22
C ARG A 203 -13.51 -5.52 0.03
N ILE A 204 -12.63 -4.83 0.74
CA ILE A 204 -12.14 -5.23 2.05
C ILE A 204 -13.29 -5.05 3.04
N VAL A 205 -13.80 -6.16 3.55
CA VAL A 205 -14.77 -6.16 4.65
C VAL A 205 -14.03 -6.58 5.92
N PRO A 206 -13.78 -5.65 6.86
CA PRO A 206 -13.13 -5.99 8.11
C PRO A 206 -13.89 -7.07 8.88
N PRO A 207 -13.19 -7.98 9.59
CA PRO A 207 -13.83 -9.09 10.31
C PRO A 207 -14.94 -8.65 11.28
N PHE A 208 -14.81 -7.48 11.91
CA PHE A 208 -15.81 -6.97 12.86
C PHE A 208 -17.13 -6.55 12.19
N LEU A 209 -17.13 -6.20 10.90
CA LEU A 209 -18.37 -5.93 10.15
C LEU A 209 -19.03 -7.21 9.64
N LYS A 210 -18.30 -8.33 9.57
CA LYS A 210 -18.85 -9.62 9.14
C LYS A 210 -19.75 -10.27 10.20
N ILE A 211 -19.62 -9.86 11.46
CA ILE A 211 -20.38 -10.42 12.59
C ILE A 211 -21.73 -9.70 12.77
N ALA A 212 -21.91 -8.52 12.15
CA ALA A 212 -23.12 -7.71 12.26
C ALA A 212 -24.13 -7.95 11.11
N ALA A 213 -23.93 -8.99 10.29
CA ALA A 213 -24.76 -9.35 9.14
C ALA A 213 -25.45 -10.71 9.36
#